data_AF-A0A5S3V3A6-F1
#
_entry.id   AF-A0A5S3V3A6-F1
#
_cell.length_a   1.000
_cell.length_b   1.000
_cell.length_c   1.000
_cell.angle_alpha   90.00
_cell.angle_beta   90.00
_cell.angle_gamma   90.00
#
_symmetry.space_group_name_H-M   'P 1'
#
loop_
_entity.id
_entity.type
_entity.pdbx_description
1 polymer ?
#
loop_
_entity_poly.entity_id
_entity_poly.type
_entity_poly.pdbx_seq_one_letter_code
_entity_poly.pdbx_strand_id
1 'polypeptide(L)'
;MKRQVAKAVGYSLLSPLIVGIVLGGYYALLSGQSKILFQVLMTAVANAHIVGLSMAIFVLPAYMALLRYNKVSYSAVLTAGMLGGAVFSFLFVASSGMVFIINAVMAGLGGGLFLFSLRRNAQRA
;
A
#
# COMPACT_ATOMS: atom_id res chain seq x y z
N MET A 1 18.23 -4.59 11.93
CA MET A 1 16.76 -4.38 11.93
C MET A 1 16.32 -3.01 11.36
N LYS A 2 16.71 -1.85 11.94
CA LYS A 2 16.22 -0.51 11.49
C LYS A 2 16.41 -0.24 9.98
N ARG A 3 17.56 -0.60 9.40
CA ARG A 3 17.88 -0.41 7.97
C ARG A 3 17.07 -1.33 7.02
N GLN A 4 16.68 -2.51 7.49
CA GLN A 4 15.83 -3.45 6.73
C GLN A 4 14.37 -2.99 6.73
N VAL A 5 13.89 -2.47 7.87
CA VAL A 5 12.56 -1.89 8.01
C VAL A 5 12.41 -0.64 7.12
N ALA A 6 13.40 0.27 7.13
CA ALA A 6 13.39 1.43 6.25
C ALA A 6 13.34 1.07 4.76
N LYS A 7 14.11 0.04 4.34
CA LYS A 7 14.04 -0.50 2.97
C LYS A 7 12.66 -1.06 2.66
N ALA A 8 12.08 -1.86 3.57
CA ALA A 8 10.76 -2.45 3.37
C ALA A 8 9.65 -1.39 3.28
N VAL A 9 9.73 -0.31 4.06
CA VAL A 9 8.83 0.84 3.95
C VAL A 9 8.98 1.52 2.59
N GLY A 10 10.22 1.70 2.11
CA GLY A 10 10.48 2.20 0.75
C GLY A 10 9.82 1.36 -0.34
N TYR A 11 9.84 0.03 -0.22
CA TYR A 11 9.14 -0.86 -1.14
C TYR A 11 7.62 -0.71 -1.10
N SER A 12 7.03 -0.41 0.06
CA SER A 12 5.59 -0.18 0.17
C SER A 12 5.12 1.08 -0.55
N LEU A 13 5.99 2.10 -0.66
CA LEU A 13 5.72 3.33 -1.41
C LEU A 13 5.73 3.12 -2.93
N LEU A 14 6.11 1.93 -3.41
CA LEU A 14 5.91 1.54 -4.80
C LEU A 14 4.47 1.09 -5.08
N SER A 15 3.66 0.80 -4.05
CA SER A 15 2.28 0.36 -4.22
C SER A 15 1.43 1.37 -5.01
N PRO A 16 1.45 2.69 -4.73
CA PRO A 16 0.77 3.70 -5.53
C PRO A 16 1.15 3.69 -7.01
N LEU A 17 2.42 3.48 -7.33
CA LEU A 17 2.89 3.36 -8.70
C LEU A 17 2.32 2.11 -9.38
N ILE A 18 2.37 0.96 -8.71
CA ILE A 18 1.85 -0.30 -9.25
C ILE A 18 0.35 -0.21 -9.51
N VAL A 19 -0.41 0.26 -8.51
CA VAL A 19 -1.88 0.40 -8.62
C VAL A 19 -2.23 1.45 -9.67
N GLY A 20 -1.52 2.58 -9.70
CA GLY A 20 -1.72 3.65 -10.68
C GLY A 20 -1.45 3.20 -12.12
N ILE A 21 -0.39 2.41 -12.36
CA ILE A 21 -0.08 1.86 -13.69
C ILE A 21 -1.11 0.80 -14.11
N VAL A 22 -1.50 -0.10 -13.21
CA VAL A 22 -2.48 -1.16 -13.53
C VAL A 22 -3.85 -0.57 -13.83
N LEU A 23 -4.36 0.31 -12.97
CA LEU A 23 -5.66 0.96 -13.19
C LEU A 23 -5.60 1.95 -14.35
N GLY A 24 -4.54 2.76 -14.44
CA GLY A 24 -4.34 3.70 -15.53
C GLY A 24 -4.24 3.01 -16.89
N GLY A 25 -3.54 1.88 -16.96
CA GLY A 25 -3.46 1.02 -18.14
C GLY A 25 -4.81 0.42 -18.51
N TYR A 26 -5.53 -0.13 -17.53
CA TYR A 26 -6.87 -0.67 -17.74
C TYR A 26 -7.83 0.38 -18.35
N TYR A 27 -7.87 1.58 -17.78
CA TYR A 27 -8.73 2.66 -18.29
C TYR A 27 -8.24 3.24 -19.62
N ALA A 28 -6.93 3.31 -19.86
CA ALA A 28 -6.40 3.77 -21.13
C ALA A 28 -6.72 2.81 -22.28
N LEU A 29 -6.70 1.50 -22.03
CA LEU A 29 -7.09 0.48 -23.00
C LEU A 29 -8.60 0.53 -23.31
N LEU A 30 -9.43 0.73 -22.28
CA LEU A 30 -10.88 0.85 -22.44
C LEU A 30 -11.31 2.10 -23.21
N SER A 31 -10.71 3.25 -22.89
CA SER A 31 -11.11 4.54 -23.46
C SER A 31 -10.32 4.91 -24.73
N GLY A 32 -9.26 4.17 -25.07
CA GLY A 32 -8.36 4.48 -26.18
C GLY A 32 -7.53 5.76 -25.99
N GLN A 33 -7.53 6.35 -24.79
CA GLN A 33 -6.87 7.62 -24.49
C GLN A 33 -5.71 7.43 -23.52
N SER A 34 -4.49 7.62 -24.02
CA SER A 34 -3.25 7.51 -23.22
C SER A 34 -3.14 8.56 -22.10
N LYS A 35 -3.84 9.68 -22.20
CA LYS A 35 -3.88 10.73 -21.18
C LYS A 35 -4.48 10.25 -19.84
N ILE A 36 -5.41 9.30 -19.90
CA ILE A 36 -6.09 8.77 -18.71
C ILE A 36 -5.11 7.98 -17.84
N LEU A 37 -4.15 7.29 -18.45
CA LEU A 37 -3.09 6.59 -17.71
C LEU A 37 -2.32 7.55 -16.81
N PHE A 38 -1.86 8.67 -17.37
CA PHE A 38 -1.10 9.67 -16.61
C PHE A 38 -1.95 10.35 -15.54
N GLN A 39 -3.23 10.59 -15.81
CA GLN A 39 -4.14 11.16 -14.84
C GLN A 39 -4.36 10.24 -13.63
N VAL A 40 -4.66 8.95 -13.87
CA VAL A 40 -4.83 7.95 -12.80
C VAL A 40 -3.53 7.69 -12.05
N LEU A 41 -2.39 7.71 -12.75
CA LEU A 41 -1.09 7.57 -12.12
C LEU A 41 -0.80 8.75 -11.18
N MET A 42 -1.03 9.99 -11.64
CA MET A 42 -0.80 11.18 -10.84
C MET A 42 -1.72 11.24 -9.62
N THR A 43 -2.98 10.81 -9.74
CA THR A 43 -3.89 10.75 -8.58
C THR A 43 -3.48 9.67 -7.58
N ALA A 44 -3.04 8.50 -8.04
CA ALA A 44 -2.51 7.46 -7.16
C ALA A 44 -1.24 7.95 -6.41
N VAL A 45 -0.32 8.62 -7.12
CA VAL A 45 0.89 9.20 -6.52
C VAL A 45 0.54 10.32 -5.54
N ALA A 46 -0.43 11.18 -5.87
CA ALA A 46 -0.91 12.21 -4.94
C ALA A 46 -1.45 11.58 -3.65
N ASN A 47 -2.11 10.42 -3.73
CA ASN A 47 -2.64 9.66 -2.58
C ASN A 47 -1.62 8.76 -1.88
N ALA A 48 -0.34 8.75 -2.29
CA ALA A 48 0.70 7.92 -1.68
C ALA A 48 0.90 8.20 -0.18
N HIS A 49 0.57 9.41 0.28
CA HIS A 49 0.63 9.79 1.69
C HIS A 49 -0.26 8.90 2.58
N ILE A 50 -1.39 8.41 2.07
CA ILE A 50 -2.32 7.51 2.78
C ILE A 50 -1.65 6.16 3.05
N VAL A 51 -0.89 5.63 2.09
CA VAL A 51 -0.12 4.40 2.26
C VAL A 51 0.98 4.60 3.29
N GLY A 52 1.67 5.75 3.25
CA GLY A 52 2.69 6.11 4.23
C GLY A 52 2.16 6.17 5.66
N LEU A 53 1.01 6.82 5.86
CA LEU A 53 0.33 6.90 7.16
C LEU A 53 -0.19 5.54 7.63
N SER A 54 -0.84 4.79 6.73
CA SER A 54 -1.28 3.41 7.00
C SER A 54 -0.12 2.52 7.42
N MET A 55 1.04 2.69 6.79
CA MET A 55 2.24 1.97 7.15
C MET A 55 2.72 2.28 8.55
N ALA A 56 2.88 3.57 8.85
CA ALA A 56 3.42 4.02 10.13
C ALA A 56 2.53 3.64 11.32
N ILE A 57 1.20 3.74 11.16
CA ILE A 57 0.27 3.67 12.29
C ILE A 57 -0.38 2.28 12.41
N PHE A 58 -0.60 1.56 11.31
CA PHE A 58 -1.25 0.24 11.34
C PHE A 58 -0.28 -0.90 11.04
N VAL A 59 0.36 -0.88 9.88
CA VAL A 59 1.08 -2.06 9.36
C VAL A 59 2.34 -2.37 10.19
N LEU A 60 3.16 -1.36 10.50
CA LEU A 60 4.37 -1.52 11.30
C LEU A 60 4.06 -1.99 12.73
N PRO A 61 3.15 -1.34 13.49
CA PRO A 61 2.76 -1.79 14.81
C PRO A 61 2.12 -3.19 14.80
N ALA A 62 1.24 -3.48 13.84
CA ALA A 62 0.63 -4.80 13.70
C ALA A 62 1.69 -5.88 13.44
N TYR A 63 2.65 -5.60 12.55
CA TYR A 63 3.77 -6.50 12.31
C TYR A 63 4.61 -6.74 13.57
N MET A 64 4.95 -5.69 14.33
CA MET A 64 5.72 -5.84 15.57
C MET A 64 4.97 -6.64 16.63
N ALA A 65 3.65 -6.43 16.75
CA ALA A 65 2.80 -7.20 17.66
C ALA A 65 2.74 -8.68 17.24
N LEU A 66 2.48 -8.97 15.96
CA LEU A 66 2.42 -10.34 15.42
C LEU A 66 3.76 -11.06 15.54
N LEU A 67 4.87 -10.33 15.40
CA LEU A 67 6.21 -10.85 15.58
C LEU A 67 6.47 -11.25 17.04
N ARG A 68 5.97 -10.46 18.01
CA ARG A 68 6.04 -10.81 19.43
C ARG A 68 5.25 -12.08 19.77
N TYR A 69 4.13 -12.31 19.11
CA TYR A 69 3.32 -13.52 19.28
C TYR A 69 3.73 -14.69 18.37
N ASN A 70 4.79 -14.53 17.57
CA ASN A 70 5.26 -15.51 16.58
C ASN A 70 4.17 -16.02 15.60
N LYS A 71 3.16 -15.18 15.32
CA LYS A 71 2.03 -15.48 14.42
C LYS A 71 2.03 -14.56 13.20
N VAL A 72 3.20 -14.34 12.60
CA VAL A 72 3.33 -13.44 11.44
C VAL A 72 2.68 -14.07 10.20
N SER A 73 1.42 -13.71 9.98
CA SER A 73 0.66 -14.10 8.78
C SER A 73 0.63 -12.96 7.76
N TYR A 74 0.73 -13.32 6.48
CA TYR A 74 0.56 -12.37 5.37
C TYR A 74 -0.82 -11.73 5.39
N SER A 75 -1.86 -12.53 5.64
CA SER A 75 -3.24 -12.04 5.66
C SER A 75 -3.44 -11.00 6.75
N ALA A 76 -2.88 -11.19 7.94
CA ALA A 76 -3.02 -10.23 9.04
C ALA A 76 -2.41 -8.86 8.71
N VAL A 77 -1.24 -8.84 8.08
CA VAL A 77 -0.55 -7.60 7.68
C VAL A 77 -1.25 -6.94 6.48
N LEU A 78 -1.78 -7.73 5.54
CA LEU A 78 -2.61 -7.23 4.45
C LEU A 78 -3.87 -6.56 4.99
N THR A 79 -4.59 -7.21 5.91
CA THR A 79 -5.80 -6.68 6.53
C THR A 79 -5.49 -5.42 7.33
N ALA A 80 -4.38 -5.38 8.08
CA ALA A 80 -3.93 -4.17 8.77
C ALA A 80 -3.65 -3.02 7.79
N GLY A 81 -3.03 -3.31 6.64
CA GLY A 81 -2.81 -2.33 5.58
C GLY A 81 -4.11 -1.85 4.94
N MET A 82 -5.07 -2.74 4.66
CA MET A 82 -6.37 -2.36 4.12
C MET A 82 -7.18 -1.52 5.12
N LEU A 83 -7.20 -1.90 6.40
CA LEU A 83 -7.88 -1.14 7.46
C LEU A 83 -7.24 0.23 7.65
N GLY A 84 -5.91 0.32 7.71
CA GLY A 84 -5.22 1.60 7.79
C GLY A 84 -5.50 2.48 6.58
N GLY A 85 -5.46 1.92 5.37
CA GLY A 85 -5.82 2.62 4.15
C GLY A 85 -7.27 3.11 4.12
N ALA A 86 -8.20 2.29 4.60
CA ALA A 86 -9.61 2.66 4.73
C ALA A 86 -9.81 3.82 5.72
N VAL A 87 -9.22 3.72 6.92
CA VAL A 87 -9.30 4.76 7.96
C VAL A 87 -8.71 6.08 7.45
N PHE A 88 -7.52 6.06 6.89
CA PHE A 88 -6.89 7.28 6.40
C PHE A 88 -7.54 7.83 5.13
N SER A 89 -8.09 6.98 4.27
CA SER A 89 -8.86 7.45 3.12
C SER A 89 -10.18 8.11 3.53
N PHE A 90 -10.82 7.60 4.58
CA PHE A 90 -12.02 8.21 5.16
C PHE A 90 -11.70 9.58 5.78
N LEU A 91 -10.55 9.71 6.45
CA LEU A 91 -10.15 10.95 7.14
C LEU A 91 -9.61 12.04 6.20
N PHE A 92 -8.83 11.70 5.17
CA PHE A 92 -8.02 12.68 4.43
C PHE A 92 -8.47 12.95 2.97
N VAL A 93 -9.32 12.11 2.37
CA VAL A 93 -9.66 12.25 0.94
C VAL A 93 -11.15 12.26 0.69
N ALA A 94 -11.82 11.11 0.85
CA ALA A 94 -13.22 10.99 0.48
C ALA A 94 -13.88 9.89 1.31
N SER A 95 -14.93 10.29 2.04
CA SER A 95 -15.77 9.42 2.87
C SER A 95 -16.57 8.38 2.04
N SER A 96 -16.77 8.62 0.73
CA SER A 96 -17.38 7.65 -0.18
C SER A 96 -16.87 7.77 -1.63
N GLY A 97 -16.76 6.63 -2.32
CA GLY A 97 -16.44 6.56 -3.74
C GLY A 97 -15.37 5.52 -4.12
N MET A 98 -15.08 5.43 -5.42
CA MET A 98 -14.09 4.48 -5.98
C MET A 98 -12.66 4.74 -5.46
N VAL A 99 -12.33 6.00 -5.16
CA VAL A 99 -11.03 6.41 -4.62
C VAL A 99 -10.77 5.79 -3.23
N PHE A 100 -11.81 5.61 -2.42
CA PHE A 100 -11.70 4.94 -1.12
C PHE A 100 -11.21 3.50 -1.25
N ILE A 101 -11.83 2.74 -2.16
CA ILE A 101 -11.48 1.35 -2.42
C ILE A 101 -10.04 1.27 -2.97
N ILE A 102 -9.70 2.15 -3.91
CA ILE A 102 -8.35 2.21 -4.48
C ILE A 102 -7.32 2.47 -3.39
N ASN A 103 -7.55 3.44 -2.50
CA ASN A 103 -6.63 3.77 -1.42
C ASN A 103 -6.47 2.62 -0.41
N ALA A 104 -7.57 1.93 -0.06
CA ALA A 104 -7.53 0.77 0.82
C ALA A 104 -6.75 -0.41 0.19
N VAL A 105 -6.99 -0.70 -1.09
CA VAL A 105 -6.27 -1.75 -1.84
C VAL A 105 -4.79 -1.39 -1.97
N MET A 106 -4.49 -0.13 -2.27
CA MET A 106 -3.13 0.40 -2.38
C MET A 106 -2.37 0.29 -1.06
N ALA A 107 -3.00 0.59 0.09
CA ALA A 107 -2.39 0.41 1.39
C ALA A 107 -2.22 -1.08 1.77
N GLY A 108 -3.18 -1.94 1.41
CA GLY A 108 -3.06 -3.39 1.57
C GLY A 108 -1.91 -4.00 0.76
N LEU A 109 -1.78 -3.61 -0.51
CA LEU A 109 -0.65 -4.00 -1.37
C LEU A 109 0.68 -3.47 -0.82
N GLY A 110 0.70 -2.24 -0.31
CA GLY A 110 1.85 -1.72 0.42
C GLY A 110 2.26 -2.64 1.56
N GLY A 111 1.28 -3.10 2.35
CA GLY A 111 1.44 -4.07 3.46
C GLY A 111 2.07 -5.38 3.01
N GLY A 112 1.58 -5.91 1.90
CA GLY A 112 2.13 -7.12 1.27
C GLY A 112 3.58 -6.94 0.81
N LEU A 113 3.89 -5.85 0.10
CA LEU A 113 5.24 -5.53 -0.39
C LEU A 113 6.24 -5.33 0.75
N PHE A 114 5.80 -4.71 1.85
CA PHE A 114 6.60 -4.55 3.06
C PHE A 114 7.01 -5.92 3.63
N LEU A 115 6.05 -6.83 3.81
CA LEU A 115 6.30 -8.17 4.35
C LEU A 115 7.17 -9.01 3.40
N PHE A 116 6.93 -8.90 2.09
CA PHE A 116 7.72 -9.54 1.06
C PHE A 116 9.19 -9.09 1.10
N SER A 117 9.42 -7.79 1.18
CA SER A 117 10.76 -7.23 1.30
C SER A 117 11.46 -7.68 2.57
N LEU A 118 10.74 -7.74 3.70
CA LEU A 118 11.30 -8.24 4.97
C LEU A 118 11.70 -9.72 4.89
N ARG A 119 10.83 -10.60 4.37
CA ARG A 119 11.14 -12.03 4.24
C ARG A 119 12.28 -12.29 3.27
N ARG A 120 12.29 -11.60 2.12
CA ARG A 120 13.35 -11.74 1.11
C ARG A 120 14.71 -11.27 1.63
N ASN A 121 14.74 -10.21 2.44
CA ASN A 121 15.97 -9.73 3.06
C ASN A 121 16.41 -10.60 4.25
N ALA A 122 15.47 -11.26 4.96
CA ALA A 122 15.80 -12.22 6.01
C ALA A 122 16.38 -13.52 5.46
N GLN A 123 15.95 -13.98 4.27
CA GLN A 123 16.51 -15.17 3.60
C GLN A 123 17.89 -14.94 2.95
N ARG A 124 18.32 -13.68 2.81
CA ARG A 124 19.61 -13.29 2.22
C ARG A 124 20.68 -12.93 3.24
N ALA A 125 20.36 -13.00 4.54
CA ALA A 125 21.25 -12.74 5.66
C ALA A 125 21.60 -14.05 6.35
#